data_AF-A0A423S3Y7-F1
#
_entry.id   AF-A0A423S3Y7-F1
#
_cell.length_a   1.000
_cell.length_b   1.000
_cell.length_c   1.000
_cell.angle_alpha   90.00
_cell.angle_beta   90.00
_cell.angle_gamma   90.00
#
_symmetry.space_group_name_H-M   'P 1'
#
loop_
_entity.id
_entity.type
_entity.pdbx_description
1 polymer ?
#
loop_
_entity_poly.entity_id
_entity_poly.type
_entity_poly.pdbx_seq_one_letter_code
_entity_poly.pdbx_strand_id
1 'polypeptide(L)' 'METKTARLTVLLDPRKKEAFEQLCASQDLTSSQVVRQLIRGYLAEHGVNYLAETDPPKKTPH' A
#
# COMPACT_ATOMS: atom_id res chain seq x y z
N MET A 1 -12.40 16.21 -0.18
CA MET A 1 -11.70 15.27 0.72
C MET A 1 -10.34 15.02 0.10
N GLU A 2 -9.29 15.56 0.69
CA GLU A 2 -7.93 15.43 0.15
C GLU A 2 -7.49 13.98 0.28
N THR A 3 -7.32 13.31 -0.87
CA THR A 3 -6.68 12.01 -0.97
C THR A 3 -5.25 12.18 -0.47
N LYS A 4 -4.98 11.84 0.80
CA LYS A 4 -3.63 11.80 1.39
C LYS A 4 -2.82 10.70 0.70
N THR A 5 -2.41 10.92 -0.54
CA THR A 5 -1.52 10.02 -1.28
C THR A 5 -0.09 10.29 -0.86
N ALA A 6 0.47 9.41 -0.04
CA ALA A 6 1.89 9.39 0.27
C ALA A 6 2.66 8.60 -0.80
N ARG A 7 3.86 9.07 -1.16
CA ARG A 7 4.77 8.38 -2.09
C ARG A 7 5.76 7.52 -1.29
N LEU A 8 5.76 6.21 -1.54
CA LEU A 8 6.78 5.28 -1.04
C LEU A 8 7.82 5.05 -2.13
N THR A 9 9.09 5.36 -1.86
CA THR A 9 10.22 5.07 -2.76
C THR A 9 11.08 3.99 -2.13
N VAL A 10 11.27 2.88 -2.84
CA VAL A 10 12.11 1.75 -2.39
C VAL A 10 13.17 1.50 -3.44
N LEU A 11 14.42 1.34 -3.02
CA LEU A 11 15.50 0.89 -3.91
C LEU A 11 15.41 -0.64 -4.03
N LEU A 12 15.27 -1.11 -5.27
CA LEU A 12 15.28 -2.54 -5.59
C LEU A 12 16.43 -2.83 -6.56
N ASP A 13 16.98 -4.04 -6.46
CA ASP A 13 17.89 -4.55 -7.47
C ASP A 13 17.18 -4.63 -8.84
N PRO A 14 17.82 -4.22 -9.95
CA PRO A 14 17.20 -4.19 -11.26
C PRO A 14 16.67 -5.55 -11.72
N ARG A 15 17.40 -6.64 -11.45
CA ARG A 15 16.98 -8.00 -11.86
C ARG A 15 15.73 -8.43 -11.09
N LYS A 16 15.66 -8.10 -9.80
CA LYS A 16 14.46 -8.37 -8.98
C LYS A 16 13.27 -7.55 -9.45
N LYS A 17 13.47 -6.29 -9.83
CA LYS A 17 12.42 -5.42 -10.36
C LYS A 17 11.83 -6.01 -11.65
N GLU A 18 12.68 -6.40 -12.58
CA GLU A 18 12.26 -7.01 -13.85
C GLU A 18 11.46 -8.30 -13.64
N ALA A 19 11.98 -9.22 -12.81
CA ALA A 19 11.29 -10.46 -12.50
C ALA A 19 9.93 -10.22 -11.83
N PHE A 20 9.85 -9.23 -10.92
CA PHE A 20 8.60 -8.87 -10.25
C PHE A 20 7.59 -8.25 -11.22
N GLU A 21 8.02 -7.36 -12.12
CA GLU A 21 7.16 -6.76 -13.13
C GLU A 21 6.63 -7.80 -14.12
N GLN A 22 7.47 -8.74 -14.57
CA GLN A 22 7.06 -9.85 -15.44
C GLN A 22 6.04 -10.77 -14.77
N LEU A 23 6.25 -11.09 -13.49
CA LEU A 23 5.32 -11.89 -12.71
C LEU A 23 3.97 -11.19 -12.53
N CYS A 24 3.98 -9.87 -12.28
CA CYS A 24 2.75 -9.08 -12.18
C CYS A 24 2.03 -9.03 -13.53
N ALA A 25 2.76 -8.83 -14.63
CA ALA A 25 2.22 -8.78 -15.98
C ALA A 25 1.58 -10.11 -16.41
N SER A 26 2.15 -11.26 -16.02
CA SER A 26 1.53 -12.58 -16.27
C SER A 26 0.20 -12.79 -15.55
N GLN A 27 -0.12 -11.97 -14.55
CA GLN A 27 -1.34 -12.06 -13.76
C GLN A 27 -2.30 -10.89 -14.05
N ASP A 28 -2.03 -10.09 -15.09
CA ASP A 28 -2.79 -8.88 -15.40
C ASP A 28 -2.83 -7.86 -14.24
N LEU A 29 -1.79 -7.85 -13.40
CA LEU A 29 -1.65 -6.96 -12.25
C LEU A 29 -0.53 -5.94 -12.47
N THR A 30 -0.69 -4.77 -11.87
CA THR A 30 0.41 -3.80 -11.76
C THR A 30 1.22 -4.06 -10.50
N SER A 31 2.54 -3.87 -10.58
CA SER A 31 3.45 -4.00 -9.44
C SER A 31 3.07 -3.09 -8.26
N SER A 32 2.48 -1.92 -8.53
CA SER A 32 1.91 -1.05 -7.49
C SER A 32 0.72 -1.66 -6.74
N GLN A 33 -0.16 -2.39 -7.43
CA GLN A 33 -1.30 -3.05 -6.79
C GLN A 33 -0.83 -4.17 -5.85
N VAL A 34 0.12 -4.99 -6.32
CA VAL A 34 0.68 -6.08 -5.53
C VAL A 34 1.40 -5.54 -4.28
N VAL A 35 2.23 -4.51 -4.43
CA VAL A 35 2.91 -3.87 -3.29
C VAL A 35 1.91 -3.32 -2.27
N ARG A 36 0.83 -2.67 -2.72
CA ARG A 36 -0.23 -2.20 -1.80
C ARG A 36 -0.94 -3.34 -1.07
N GLN A 37 -1.12 -4.49 -1.71
CA GLN A 37 -1.73 -5.65 -1.06
C GLN A 37 -0.78 -6.28 -0.04
N LEU A 38 0.51 -6.38 -0.38
CA LEU A 38 1.56 -6.85 0.53
C LEU A 38 1.65 -5.96 1.78
N ILE A 39 1.65 -4.64 1.62
CA ILE A 39 1.65 -3.70 2.76
C ILE A 39 0.45 -3.94 3.65
N ARG A 40 -0.76 -4.06 3.07
CA ARG A 40 -1.99 -4.29 3.84
C ARG A 40 -1.97 -5.62 4.59
N GLY A 41 -1.52 -6.69 3.93
CA GLY A 41 -1.37 -8.01 4.56
C GLY A 41 -0.37 -8.00 5.70
N TYR A 42 0.78 -7.35 5.50
CA TYR A 42 1.82 -7.23 6.52
C TYR A 42 1.35 -6.44 7.75
N LEU A 43 0.64 -5.31 7.53
CA LEU A 43 0.06 -4.54 8.63
C LEU A 43 -0.98 -5.36 9.41
N ALA A 44 -1.82 -6.12 8.71
CA ALA A 44 -2.82 -6.99 9.33
C ALA A 44 -2.17 -8.12 10.15
N GLU A 45 -1.13 -8.77 9.61
CA GLU A 45 -0.38 -9.83 10.30
C GLU A 45 0.29 -9.32 11.59
N HIS A 46 0.76 -8.08 11.57
CA HIS A 46 1.36 -7.43 12.75
C HIS A 46 0.34 -6.73 13.66
N GLY A 47 -0.97 -6.84 13.40
CA GLY A 47 -2.02 -6.24 14.23
C GLY A 47 -2.07 -4.71 14.17
N VAL A 48 -1.48 -4.09 13.15
CA VAL A 48 -1.46 -2.63 12.97
C VAL A 48 -2.74 -2.19 12.25
N ASN A 49 -3.63 -1.52 12.98
CA ASN A 49 -4.87 -0.98 12.42
C ASN A 49 -4.66 0.41 11.78
N TYR A 50 -4.28 0.43 10.51
CA TYR A 50 -4.06 1.68 9.75
C TYR A 50 -5.36 2.40 9.31
N LEU A 51 -6.53 1.78 9.50
CA LEU A 51 -7.83 2.40 9.20
C LEU A 51 -8.30 3.40 10.27
N ALA A 52 -7.64 3.40 11.44
CA ALA A 52 -8.06 4.21 12.59
C ALA A 52 -7.82 5.72 12.43
N GLU A 53 -6.93 6.16 11.53
CA GLU A 53 -6.46 7.56 11.47
C GLU A 53 -7.05 8.37 10.30
N THR A 54 -7.99 7.79 9.54
CA THR A 54 -8.69 8.49 8.45
C THR A 54 -10.09 8.99 8.80
N ASP A 55 -10.59 8.76 10.02
CA ASP A 55 -11.75 9.52 10.51
C ASP A 55 -11.23 10.88 10.99
N PRO A 56 -11.53 12.01 10.31
CA PRO A 56 -11.31 13.30 10.93
C PRO A 56 -12.08 13.30 12.26
N PRO A 57 -11.50 13.78 13.38
CA PRO A 57 -12.20 13.74 14.66
C PRO A 57 -13.58 14.35 14.46
N LYS A 58 -14.64 13.53 14.54
CA LYS A 58 -16.01 14.02 14.55
C LYS A 58 -16.09 15.04 15.68
N LYS A 59 -16.11 16.31 15.29
CA LYS A 59 -16.25 17.46 16.16
C LYS A 59 -17.58 17.28 16.88
N THR A 60 -17.54 16.82 18.14
CA THR A 60 -18.69 16.75 19.02
C THR A 60 -19.19 18.19 19.21
N PRO A 61 -20.42 18.54 18.79
CA PRO A 61 -21.01 19.78 19.26
C PRO A 61 -21.54 19.52 20.67
N HIS A 62 -21.09 20.33 21.63
CA HIS A 62 -21.75 20.47 22.92
C HIS A 62 -22.89 21.48 22.79
#